data_AF-A0A4Q4D536-F1
#
_entry.id   AF-A0A4Q4D536-F1
#
_cell.length_a   1.000
_cell.length_b   1.000
_cell.length_c   1.000
_cell.angle_alpha   90.00
_cell.angle_beta   90.00
_cell.angle_gamma   90.00
#
_symmetry.space_group_name_H-M   'P 1'
#
loop_
_entity.id
_entity.type
_entity.pdbx_description
1 polymer ?
#
loop_
_entity_poly.entity_id
_entity_poly.type
_entity_poly.pdbx_seq_one_letter_code
_entity_poly.pdbx_strand_id
1 'polypeptide(L)'
;MSVEQDARSRPEPPYEDWGDGPVSYAPGERPTTPGDRTPPQDMAAEQSVLGAMLISKDAIADVTETIRGVDFYRPAHETIYDAVLDLYGRGEPVDMVTVAAELQRRGELQRIGGAPYLHTLSANVPIAANAGYYAEIVREKAILRRLVDAGTKIVQIGYAGEGVVDDIVDEAQAEVYKITDKRSSEDYAPLSDIMDGVLDEIEAISNREAGLYGVPTGFADMDDLTNGLHAGQMI
;
A
#
# COMPACT_ATOMS: atom_id res chain seq x y z
N MET A 1 30.62 -5.65 -20.55
CA MET A 1 29.34 -5.11 -21.08
C MET A 1 28.24 -6.04 -20.60
N SER A 2 27.78 -5.88 -19.37
CA SER A 2 26.57 -6.53 -18.88
C SER A 2 25.46 -5.51 -18.96
N VAL A 3 24.47 -5.80 -19.81
CA VAL A 3 23.26 -4.99 -19.92
C VAL A 3 22.39 -5.38 -18.73
N GLU A 4 22.37 -4.55 -17.69
CA GLU A 4 21.35 -4.58 -16.63
C GLU A 4 20.02 -4.19 -17.28
N GLN A 5 19.31 -5.17 -17.83
CA GLN A 5 17.94 -5.00 -18.28
C GLN A 5 17.06 -4.96 -17.03
N ASP A 6 16.57 -3.76 -16.69
CA ASP A 6 15.45 -3.58 -15.76
C ASP A 6 14.34 -4.57 -16.15
N ALA A 7 14.00 -5.49 -15.24
CA ALA A 7 13.00 -6.53 -15.49
C ALA A 7 11.64 -5.94 -15.89
N ARG A 8 11.37 -4.67 -15.55
CA ARG A 8 10.16 -3.92 -15.93
C ARG A 8 10.18 -3.35 -17.35
N SER A 9 11.33 -3.38 -18.03
CA SER A 9 11.54 -2.80 -19.37
C SER A 9 11.37 -3.79 -20.53
N ARG A 10 11.22 -5.09 -20.24
CA ARG A 10 10.94 -6.10 -21.28
C ARG A 10 9.48 -5.99 -21.72
N PRO A 11 9.18 -6.10 -23.03
CA PRO A 11 7.80 -6.16 -23.49
C PRO A 11 7.09 -7.31 -22.80
N GLU A 12 5.94 -7.02 -22.18
CA GLU A 12 5.18 -8.02 -21.45
C GLU A 12 4.74 -9.14 -22.41
N PRO A 13 4.86 -10.42 -22.01
CA PRO A 13 4.33 -11.51 -22.80
C PRO A 13 2.80 -11.37 -22.94
N PRO A 14 2.17 -11.96 -23.97
CA PRO A 14 0.72 -12.03 -24.07
C PRO A 14 0.09 -12.60 -22.79
N TYR A 15 -1.12 -12.15 -22.43
CA TYR A 15 -1.79 -12.54 -21.17
C TYR A 15 -1.98 -14.06 -21.00
N GLU A 16 -2.03 -14.79 -22.11
CA GLU A 16 -2.16 -16.24 -22.17
C GLU A 16 -0.91 -16.98 -21.66
N ASP A 17 0.24 -16.29 -21.59
CA ASP A 17 1.54 -16.84 -21.18
C ASP A 17 2.00 -16.29 -19.82
N TRP A 18 1.07 -15.77 -19.01
CA TRP A 18 1.44 -15.10 -17.76
C TRP A 18 1.86 -16.05 -16.62
N GLY A 19 1.55 -17.34 -16.72
CA GLY A 19 1.90 -18.39 -15.75
C GLY A 19 1.23 -18.23 -14.38
N ASP A 20 1.16 -19.33 -13.61
CA ASP A 20 0.43 -19.38 -12.32
C ASP A 20 1.23 -18.88 -11.10
N GLY A 21 2.42 -18.30 -11.30
CA GLY A 21 3.29 -17.82 -10.22
C GLY A 21 4.73 -18.35 -10.33
N PRO A 22 5.61 -18.03 -9.36
CA PRO A 22 7.00 -18.44 -9.43
C PRO A 22 7.09 -19.97 -9.40
N VAL A 23 7.95 -20.52 -10.26
CA VAL A 23 8.34 -21.93 -10.23
C VAL A 23 8.70 -22.26 -8.78
N SER A 24 7.98 -23.18 -8.14
CA SER A 24 8.28 -23.59 -6.77
C SER A 24 9.64 -24.29 -6.79
N TYR A 25 10.72 -23.56 -6.53
CA TYR A 25 12.04 -24.15 -6.37
C TYR A 25 11.97 -25.16 -5.23
N ALA A 26 12.46 -26.38 -5.45
CA ALA A 26 12.59 -27.36 -4.38
C ALA A 26 13.50 -26.77 -3.27
N PRO A 27 13.30 -27.15 -2.00
CA PRO A 27 14.18 -26.72 -0.91
C PRO A 27 15.66 -27.01 -1.25
N GLY A 28 16.47 -25.95 -1.40
CA GLY A 28 17.89 -26.05 -1.76
C GLY A 28 18.23 -25.77 -3.23
N GLU A 29 17.25 -25.69 -4.13
CA GLU A 29 17.45 -25.40 -5.57
C GLU A 29 17.17 -23.94 -5.92
N ARG A 30 17.05 -23.05 -4.92
CA ARG A 30 16.85 -21.62 -5.16
C ARG A 30 18.12 -21.07 -5.84
N PRO A 31 18.05 -20.55 -7.07
CA PRO A 31 19.21 -19.96 -7.76
C PRO A 31 19.85 -18.95 -6.83
N THR A 32 21.15 -18.95 -6.53
CA THR A 32 21.72 -18.02 -5.52
C THR A 32 22.13 -16.67 -6.08
N THR A 33 22.08 -16.52 -7.41
CA THR A 33 22.54 -15.34 -8.15
C THR A 33 21.38 -14.39 -8.46
N PRO A 34 21.50 -13.07 -8.21
CA PRO A 34 20.43 -12.09 -8.47
C PRO A 34 19.89 -12.04 -9.91
N GLY A 35 20.72 -12.34 -10.93
CA GLY A 35 20.34 -12.28 -12.35
C GLY A 35 19.59 -13.50 -12.91
N ASP A 36 19.59 -14.62 -12.18
CA ASP A 36 18.91 -15.86 -12.59
C ASP A 36 17.56 -16.07 -11.89
N ARG A 37 17.14 -15.11 -11.05
CA ARG A 37 15.89 -15.18 -10.29
C ARG A 37 14.80 -14.34 -10.93
N THR A 38 13.61 -14.91 -11.02
CA THR A 38 12.41 -14.11 -11.15
C THR A 38 12.18 -13.35 -9.84
N PRO A 39 11.93 -12.03 -9.86
CA PRO A 39 11.63 -11.27 -8.65
C PRO A 39 10.44 -11.87 -7.87
N PRO A 40 10.38 -11.68 -6.53
CA PRO A 40 9.25 -12.17 -5.74
C PRO A 40 7.90 -11.65 -6.25
N GLN A 41 7.01 -12.59 -6.55
CA GLN A 41 5.67 -12.34 -7.10
C GLN A 41 4.74 -13.52 -6.79
N ASP A 42 3.43 -13.31 -6.92
CA ASP A 42 2.41 -14.36 -6.89
C ASP A 42 1.28 -13.98 -7.85
N MET A 43 1.33 -14.54 -9.07
CA MET A 43 0.41 -14.15 -10.14
C MET A 43 -1.02 -14.54 -9.84
N ALA A 44 -1.24 -15.69 -9.21
CA ALA A 44 -2.57 -16.16 -8.84
C ALA A 44 -3.21 -15.24 -7.79
N ALA A 45 -2.42 -14.79 -6.80
CA ALA A 45 -2.90 -13.81 -5.82
C ALA A 45 -3.25 -12.47 -6.47
N GLU A 46 -2.38 -11.93 -7.33
CA GLU A 46 -2.66 -10.66 -8.03
C GLU A 46 -3.94 -10.73 -8.88
N GLN A 47 -4.11 -11.82 -9.64
CA GLN A 47 -5.32 -12.03 -10.44
C GLN A 47 -6.57 -12.18 -9.56
N SER A 48 -6.46 -12.89 -8.44
CA SER A 48 -7.57 -13.09 -7.50
C SER A 48 -8.00 -11.78 -6.85
N VAL A 49 -7.05 -10.90 -6.51
CA VAL A 49 -7.33 -9.56 -5.99
C VAL A 49 -8.13 -8.74 -7.01
N LEU A 50 -7.59 -8.59 -8.23
CA LEU A 50 -8.25 -7.77 -9.26
C LEU A 50 -9.62 -8.33 -9.64
N GLY A 51 -9.71 -9.64 -9.83
CA GLY A 51 -10.99 -10.28 -10.13
C GLY A 51 -12.00 -10.06 -8.99
N ALA A 52 -11.59 -10.16 -7.72
CA ALA A 52 -12.49 -9.95 -6.60
C ALA A 52 -13.02 -8.51 -6.56
N MET A 53 -12.15 -7.53 -6.85
CA MET A 53 -12.52 -6.12 -6.97
C MET A 53 -13.50 -5.85 -8.13
N LEU A 54 -13.40 -6.60 -9.23
CA LEU A 54 -14.32 -6.51 -10.38
C LEU A 54 -15.70 -7.13 -10.11
N ILE A 55 -15.82 -7.97 -9.08
CA ILE A 55 -17.06 -8.69 -8.73
C ILE A 55 -17.76 -8.07 -7.52
N SER A 56 -17.00 -7.58 -6.54
CA SER A 56 -17.52 -7.09 -5.26
C SER A 56 -16.95 -5.73 -4.90
N LYS A 57 -17.83 -4.78 -4.56
CA LYS A 57 -17.43 -3.47 -4.05
C LYS A 57 -16.76 -3.55 -2.68
N ASP A 58 -17.19 -4.47 -1.83
CA ASP A 58 -16.61 -4.65 -0.49
C ASP A 58 -15.15 -5.11 -0.60
N ALA A 59 -14.84 -5.95 -1.60
CA ALA A 59 -13.48 -6.37 -1.88
C ALA A 59 -12.57 -5.20 -2.26
N ILE A 60 -13.09 -4.14 -2.89
CA ILE A 60 -12.31 -2.94 -3.21
C ILE A 60 -11.85 -2.26 -1.92
N ALA A 61 -12.76 -2.09 -0.95
CA ALA A 61 -12.43 -1.48 0.34
C ALA A 61 -11.32 -2.27 1.06
N ASP A 62 -11.51 -3.58 1.26
CA ASP A 62 -10.55 -4.45 1.95
C ASP A 62 -9.16 -4.43 1.30
N VAL A 63 -9.10 -4.45 -0.04
CA VAL A 63 -7.83 -4.46 -0.78
C VAL A 63 -7.13 -3.11 -0.66
N THR A 64 -7.86 -1.99 -0.72
CA THR A 64 -7.27 -0.64 -0.62
C THR A 64 -6.67 -0.34 0.75
N GLU A 65 -7.10 -1.01 1.80
CA GLU A 65 -6.46 -0.91 3.12
C GLU A 65 -5.09 -1.62 3.15
N THR A 66 -4.89 -2.60 2.29
CA THR A 66 -3.75 -3.53 2.38
C THR A 66 -2.64 -3.19 1.39
N ILE A 67 -2.97 -2.89 0.14
CA ILE A 67 -1.99 -2.69 -0.94
C ILE A 67 -2.24 -1.39 -1.74
N ARG A 68 -1.28 -1.02 -2.58
CA ARG A 68 -1.31 0.06 -3.57
C ARG A 68 -0.97 -0.51 -4.96
N GLY A 69 -1.24 0.25 -6.03
CA GLY A 69 -0.93 -0.17 -7.40
C GLY A 69 0.52 -0.62 -7.59
N VAL A 70 1.48 0.09 -6.98
CA VAL A 70 2.91 -0.22 -7.02
C VAL A 70 3.32 -1.54 -6.33
N ASP A 71 2.41 -2.16 -5.56
CA ASP A 71 2.64 -3.47 -4.94
C ASP A 71 2.45 -4.63 -5.92
N PHE A 72 1.72 -4.42 -7.03
CA PHE A 72 1.63 -5.42 -8.08
C PHE A 72 2.98 -5.61 -8.76
N TYR A 73 3.34 -6.86 -9.07
CA TYR A 73 4.51 -7.15 -9.87
C TYR A 73 4.32 -6.73 -11.32
N ARG A 74 3.11 -6.93 -11.85
CA ARG A 74 2.80 -6.61 -13.24
C ARG A 74 2.30 -5.18 -13.41
N PRO A 75 2.96 -4.37 -14.26
CA PRO A 75 2.44 -3.07 -14.68
C PRO A 75 1.01 -3.12 -15.21
N ALA A 76 0.63 -4.17 -15.94
CA ALA A 76 -0.74 -4.34 -16.40
C ALA A 76 -1.75 -4.45 -15.23
N HIS A 77 -1.38 -5.13 -14.13
CA HIS A 77 -2.23 -5.26 -12.96
C HIS A 77 -2.34 -3.96 -12.17
N GLU A 78 -1.22 -3.24 -12.01
CA GLU A 78 -1.19 -1.88 -11.46
C GLU A 78 -2.15 -0.95 -12.24
N THR A 79 -2.08 -0.99 -13.57
CA THR A 79 -2.96 -0.18 -14.44
C THR A 79 -4.45 -0.50 -14.24
N ILE A 80 -4.80 -1.79 -14.10
CA ILE A 80 -6.18 -2.21 -13.83
C ILE A 80 -6.63 -1.74 -12.45
N TYR A 81 -5.78 -1.92 -11.43
CA TYR A 81 -6.04 -1.48 -10.06
C TYR A 81 -6.34 0.03 -10.00
N ASP A 82 -5.50 0.85 -10.65
CA ASP A 82 -5.67 2.30 -10.67
C ASP A 82 -6.95 2.74 -11.41
N ALA A 83 -7.34 2.03 -12.46
CA ALA A 83 -8.61 2.26 -13.14
C ALA A 83 -9.81 1.91 -12.25
N VAL A 84 -9.72 0.82 -11.50
CA VAL A 84 -10.74 0.43 -10.50
C VAL A 84 -10.88 1.49 -9.42
N LEU A 85 -9.76 1.97 -8.85
CA LEU A 85 -9.80 2.99 -7.80
C LEU A 85 -10.38 4.32 -8.28
N ASP A 86 -10.06 4.74 -9.50
CA ASP A 86 -10.58 5.98 -10.05
C ASP A 86 -12.10 5.93 -10.29
N LEU A 87 -12.62 4.80 -10.78
CA LEU A 87 -14.06 4.58 -10.89
C LEU A 87 -14.73 4.53 -9.51
N TYR A 88 -14.14 3.77 -8.57
CA TYR A 88 -14.64 3.66 -7.20
C TYR A 88 -14.69 5.01 -6.48
N GLY A 89 -13.64 5.82 -6.61
CA GLY A 89 -13.55 7.17 -6.03
C GLY A 89 -14.55 8.15 -6.63
N ARG A 90 -14.96 7.96 -7.89
CA ARG A 90 -16.07 8.72 -8.53
C ARG A 90 -17.46 8.20 -8.17
N GLY A 91 -17.55 7.11 -7.39
CA GLY A 91 -18.82 6.45 -7.08
C GLY A 91 -19.44 5.72 -8.26
N GLU A 92 -18.66 5.46 -9.32
CA GLU A 92 -19.13 4.74 -10.51
C GLU A 92 -19.16 3.22 -10.25
N PRO A 93 -20.03 2.46 -10.95
CA PRO A 93 -19.98 1.00 -10.88
C PRO A 93 -18.62 0.48 -11.35
N VAL A 94 -18.04 -0.45 -10.58
CA VAL A 94 -16.81 -1.14 -10.95
C VAL A 94 -17.19 -2.57 -11.38
N ASP A 95 -17.04 -2.84 -12.67
CA ASP A 95 -17.19 -4.16 -13.27
C ASP A 95 -16.29 -4.25 -14.53
N MET A 96 -16.21 -5.42 -15.16
CA MET A 96 -15.33 -5.60 -16.33
C MET A 96 -15.67 -4.65 -17.49
N VAL A 97 -16.94 -4.26 -17.63
CA VAL A 97 -17.39 -3.39 -18.73
C VAL A 97 -16.99 -1.94 -18.45
N THR A 98 -17.24 -1.45 -17.24
CA THR A 98 -16.88 -0.07 -16.88
C THR A 98 -15.38 0.12 -16.83
N VAL A 99 -14.64 -0.85 -16.29
CA VAL A 99 -13.16 -0.83 -16.28
C VAL A 99 -12.59 -0.93 -17.69
N ALA A 100 -13.17 -1.74 -18.58
CA ALA A 100 -12.74 -1.78 -19.98
C ALA A 100 -12.95 -0.43 -20.69
N ALA A 101 -14.10 0.21 -20.48
CA ALA A 101 -14.40 1.52 -21.04
C ALA A 101 -13.44 2.60 -20.50
N GLU A 102 -13.13 2.55 -19.21
CA GLU A 102 -12.16 3.44 -18.56
C GLU A 102 -10.77 3.30 -19.18
N LEU A 103 -10.25 2.08 -19.24
CA LEU A 103 -8.93 1.77 -19.82
C LEU A 103 -8.87 2.10 -21.31
N GLN A 104 -9.97 1.91 -22.05
CA GLN A 104 -10.05 2.28 -23.46
C GLN A 104 -9.95 3.80 -23.65
N ARG A 105 -10.61 4.58 -22.79
CA ARG A 105 -10.54 6.05 -22.81
C ARG A 105 -9.15 6.56 -22.47
N ARG A 106 -8.41 5.86 -21.60
CA ARG A 106 -7.00 6.16 -21.28
C ARG A 106 -6.02 5.69 -22.36
N GLY A 107 -6.44 4.86 -23.31
CA GLY A 107 -5.56 4.27 -24.33
C GLY A 107 -4.68 3.13 -23.78
N GLU A 108 -5.08 2.54 -22.65
CA GLU A 108 -4.31 1.53 -21.91
C GLU A 108 -4.88 0.12 -22.07
N LEU A 109 -6.11 -0.03 -22.59
CA LEU A 109 -6.80 -1.31 -22.70
C LEU A 109 -6.00 -2.36 -23.48
N GLN A 110 -5.30 -1.98 -24.53
CA GLN A 110 -4.50 -2.94 -25.30
C GLN A 110 -3.25 -3.38 -24.55
N ARG A 111 -2.72 -2.56 -23.63
CA ARG A 111 -1.52 -2.87 -22.85
C ARG A 111 -1.76 -3.94 -21.79
N ILE A 112 -3.00 -4.04 -21.29
CA ILE A 112 -3.38 -5.02 -20.28
C ILE A 112 -3.89 -6.35 -20.87
N GLY A 113 -3.82 -6.54 -22.19
CA GLY A 113 -4.33 -7.74 -22.88
C GLY A 113 -5.75 -7.63 -23.42
N GLY A 114 -6.38 -6.45 -23.33
CA GLY A 114 -7.71 -6.19 -23.86
C GLY A 114 -8.86 -6.52 -22.89
N ALA A 115 -10.08 -6.18 -23.31
CA ALA A 115 -11.28 -6.48 -22.52
C ALA A 115 -11.45 -7.96 -22.12
N PRO A 116 -11.08 -8.96 -22.95
CA PRO A 116 -11.17 -10.37 -22.54
C PRO A 116 -10.38 -10.70 -21.27
N TYR A 117 -9.26 -10.02 -21.03
CA TYR A 117 -8.44 -10.29 -19.86
C TYR A 117 -9.17 -9.96 -18.55
N LEU A 118 -9.96 -8.89 -18.52
CA LEU A 118 -10.78 -8.54 -17.36
C LEU A 118 -11.82 -9.62 -17.04
N HIS A 119 -12.37 -10.28 -18.07
CA HIS A 119 -13.28 -11.42 -17.87
C HIS A 119 -12.54 -12.65 -17.32
N THR A 120 -11.31 -12.90 -17.76
CA THR A 120 -10.46 -13.96 -17.21
C THR A 120 -10.15 -13.73 -15.74
N LEU A 121 -9.84 -12.49 -15.34
CA LEU A 121 -9.62 -12.12 -13.94
C LEU A 121 -10.83 -12.49 -13.07
N SER A 122 -12.03 -12.06 -13.47
CA SER A 122 -13.26 -12.39 -12.72
C SER A 122 -13.53 -13.90 -12.68
N ALA A 123 -13.21 -14.64 -13.74
CA ALA A 123 -13.41 -16.09 -13.79
C ALA A 123 -12.46 -16.87 -12.87
N ASN A 124 -11.27 -16.32 -12.56
CA ASN A 124 -10.25 -16.97 -11.76
C ASN A 124 -10.47 -16.82 -10.24
N VAL A 125 -11.46 -16.01 -9.81
CA VAL A 125 -11.72 -15.76 -8.39
C VAL A 125 -12.53 -16.89 -7.79
N PRO A 126 -11.98 -17.64 -6.80
CA PRO A 126 -12.75 -18.70 -6.15
C PRO A 126 -13.85 -18.11 -5.26
N ILE A 127 -13.48 -17.13 -4.42
CA ILE A 127 -14.36 -16.49 -3.43
C ILE A 127 -13.93 -15.03 -3.28
N ALA A 128 -14.77 -14.09 -3.70
CA ALA A 128 -14.47 -12.65 -3.65
C ALA A 128 -14.29 -12.11 -2.22
N ALA A 129 -14.98 -12.69 -1.22
CA ALA A 129 -14.86 -12.30 0.19
C ALA A 129 -13.45 -12.56 0.78
N ASN A 130 -12.60 -13.34 0.10
CA ASN A 130 -11.22 -13.59 0.53
C ASN A 130 -10.22 -12.57 -0.06
N ALA A 131 -10.69 -11.47 -0.66
CA ALA A 131 -9.84 -10.48 -1.32
C ALA A 131 -8.72 -9.94 -0.43
N GLY A 132 -9.02 -9.63 0.84
CA GLY A 132 -8.01 -9.16 1.81
C GLY A 132 -6.89 -10.19 2.05
N TYR A 133 -7.18 -11.49 2.06
CA TYR A 133 -6.17 -12.54 2.20
C TYR A 133 -5.22 -12.57 0.99
N TYR A 134 -5.77 -12.48 -0.23
CA TYR A 134 -4.95 -12.42 -1.44
C TYR A 134 -4.12 -11.13 -1.50
N ALA A 135 -4.68 -10.01 -1.04
CA ALA A 135 -3.96 -8.73 -0.96
C ALA A 135 -2.76 -8.81 -0.01
N GLU A 136 -2.87 -9.52 1.11
CA GLU A 136 -1.72 -9.72 2.02
C GLU A 136 -0.61 -10.53 1.34
N ILE A 137 -0.94 -11.56 0.56
CA ILE A 137 0.06 -12.30 -0.23
C ILE A 137 0.79 -11.37 -1.20
N VAL A 138 0.05 -10.52 -1.94
CA VAL A 138 0.65 -9.54 -2.87
C VAL A 138 1.56 -8.58 -2.10
N ARG A 139 1.11 -8.07 -0.94
CA ARG A 139 1.88 -7.20 -0.06
C ARG A 139 3.19 -7.84 0.38
N GLU A 140 3.16 -9.09 0.86
CA GLU A 140 4.35 -9.84 1.26
C GLU A 140 5.36 -9.93 0.10
N LYS A 141 4.89 -10.25 -1.12
CA LYS A 141 5.78 -10.31 -2.31
C LYS A 141 6.33 -8.93 -2.67
N ALA A 142 5.54 -7.87 -2.57
CA ALA A 142 5.98 -6.51 -2.82
C ALA A 142 7.09 -6.08 -1.85
N ILE A 143 6.96 -6.38 -0.56
CA ILE A 143 8.00 -6.12 0.45
C ILE A 143 9.29 -6.88 0.12
N LEU A 144 9.18 -8.18 -0.20
CA LEU A 144 10.34 -8.98 -0.60
C LEU A 144 11.01 -8.44 -1.88
N ARG A 145 10.21 -7.95 -2.83
CA ARG A 145 10.73 -7.34 -4.06
C ARG A 145 11.47 -6.03 -3.77
N ARG A 146 10.90 -5.13 -2.97
CA ARG A 146 11.57 -3.90 -2.50
C ARG A 146 12.89 -4.20 -1.77
N LEU A 147 12.93 -5.27 -0.98
CA LEU A 147 14.15 -5.70 -0.31
C LEU A 147 15.25 -6.13 -1.29
N VAL A 148 14.89 -6.84 -2.36
CA VAL A 148 15.84 -7.21 -3.44
C VAL A 148 16.35 -5.96 -4.16
N ASP A 149 15.45 -5.02 -4.47
CA ASP A 149 15.79 -3.78 -5.16
C ASP A 149 16.75 -2.92 -4.32
N ALA A 150 16.43 -2.74 -3.03
CA ALA A 150 17.29 -2.01 -2.09
C ALA A 150 18.66 -2.68 -1.92
N GLY A 151 18.70 -4.01 -1.78
CA GLY A 151 19.96 -4.76 -1.71
C GLY A 151 20.83 -4.55 -2.96
N THR A 152 20.21 -4.55 -4.15
CA THR A 152 20.89 -4.29 -5.42
C THR A 152 21.44 -2.86 -5.46
N LYS A 153 20.64 -1.88 -5.03
CA LYS A 153 21.04 -0.47 -4.96
C LYS A 153 22.22 -0.25 -4.00
N ILE A 154 22.20 -0.88 -2.84
CA ILE A 154 23.29 -0.80 -1.85
C ILE A 154 24.60 -1.37 -2.43
N VAL A 155 24.52 -2.48 -3.17
CA VAL A 155 25.69 -3.05 -3.88
C VAL A 155 26.22 -2.06 -4.93
N GLN A 156 25.34 -1.44 -5.72
CA GLN A 156 25.74 -0.44 -6.72
C GLN A 156 26.42 0.78 -6.07
N ILE A 157 25.86 1.31 -4.98
CA ILE A 157 26.43 2.42 -4.20
C ILE A 157 27.85 2.05 -3.73
N GLY A 158 28.02 0.84 -3.18
CA GLY A 158 29.33 0.36 -2.69
C GLY A 158 30.39 0.23 -3.79
N TYR A 159 30.00 -0.15 -5.01
CA TYR A 159 30.93 -0.22 -6.15
C TYR A 159 31.24 1.14 -6.77
N ALA A 160 30.30 2.08 -6.74
CA ALA A 160 30.54 3.44 -7.24
C ALA A 160 31.63 4.13 -6.42
N GLY A 161 31.56 4.03 -5.09
CA GLY A 161 32.61 4.52 -4.18
C GLY A 161 32.89 6.03 -4.30
N GLU A 162 31.93 6.80 -4.81
CA GLU A 162 32.04 8.24 -5.02
C GLU A 162 31.51 8.99 -3.79
N GLY A 163 32.35 9.80 -3.13
CA GLY A 163 31.95 10.65 -2.00
C GLY A 163 32.66 10.35 -0.68
N VAL A 164 32.14 10.94 0.40
CA VAL A 164 32.59 10.65 1.78
C VAL A 164 31.95 9.33 2.22
N VAL A 165 32.72 8.47 2.89
CA VAL A 165 32.25 7.13 3.32
C VAL A 165 30.99 7.23 4.20
N ASP A 166 30.90 8.24 5.06
CA ASP A 166 29.75 8.45 5.92
C ASP A 166 28.47 8.74 5.10
N ASP A 167 28.55 9.59 4.08
CA ASP A 167 27.42 9.89 3.19
C ASP A 167 26.94 8.63 2.44
N ILE A 168 27.87 7.77 2.03
CA ILE A 168 27.56 6.49 1.36
C ILE A 168 26.81 5.54 2.30
N VAL A 169 27.22 5.47 3.57
CA VAL A 169 26.55 4.65 4.58
C VAL A 169 25.16 5.18 4.87
N ASP A 170 25.00 6.49 4.98
CA ASP A 170 23.70 7.16 5.20
C ASP A 170 22.74 6.90 4.03
N GLU A 171 23.21 6.95 2.77
CA GLU A 171 22.41 6.60 1.60
C GLU A 171 21.95 5.13 1.65
N ALA A 172 22.84 4.20 1.98
CA ALA A 172 22.50 2.80 2.12
C ALA A 172 21.47 2.54 3.25
N GLN A 173 21.59 3.24 4.38
CA GLN A 173 20.60 3.19 5.47
C GLN A 173 19.24 3.71 5.02
N ALA A 174 19.21 4.81 4.26
CA ALA A 174 17.97 5.36 3.72
C ALA A 174 17.25 4.38 2.78
N GLU A 175 17.98 3.62 1.96
CA GLU A 175 17.38 2.59 1.09
C GLU A 175 16.72 1.46 1.90
N VAL A 176 17.36 0.98 2.96
CA VAL A 176 16.75 -0.05 3.85
C VAL A 176 15.54 0.51 4.58
N TYR A 177 15.63 1.77 5.04
CA TYR A 177 14.54 2.42 5.77
C TYR A 177 13.26 2.52 4.93
N LYS A 178 13.38 2.78 3.62
CA LYS A 178 12.24 2.85 2.67
C LYS A 178 11.44 1.54 2.56
N ILE A 179 12.02 0.39 2.89
CA ILE A 179 11.34 -0.92 2.86
C ILE A 179 10.40 -1.06 4.07
N THR A 180 10.74 -0.41 5.19
CA THR A 180 9.94 -0.47 6.41
C THR A 180 8.64 0.28 6.15
N ASP A 181 7.57 -0.50 6.06
CA ASP A 181 6.27 -0.06 5.58
C ASP A 181 5.75 1.15 6.37
N LYS A 182 5.54 2.28 5.68
CA LYS A 182 4.84 3.45 6.22
C LYS A 182 3.36 3.10 6.36
N ARG A 183 2.99 2.34 7.39
CA ARG A 183 1.69 2.53 8.04
C ARG A 183 1.84 3.59 9.11
N SER A 184 1.99 4.82 8.64
CA SER A 184 1.33 5.95 9.30
C SER A 184 -0.13 5.94 8.82
N SER A 185 -0.90 4.92 9.20
CA SER A 185 -2.33 5.14 9.35
C SER A 185 -2.47 5.91 10.65
N GLU A 186 -2.29 7.23 10.56
CA GLU A 186 -2.99 8.10 11.48
C GLU A 186 -4.46 7.76 11.28
N ASP A 187 -5.09 7.25 12.32
CA ASP A 187 -6.52 7.02 12.36
C ASP A 187 -7.22 8.35 12.05
N TYR A 188 -7.61 8.56 10.79
CA TYR A 188 -8.47 9.68 10.43
C TYR A 188 -9.86 9.36 10.94
N ALA A 189 -10.11 9.66 12.21
CA ALA A 189 -11.47 9.75 12.71
C ALA A 189 -12.13 10.96 12.02
N PRO A 190 -13.34 10.81 11.43
CA PRO A 190 -14.13 11.94 10.97
C PRO A 190 -14.21 13.01 12.07
N LEU A 191 -14.07 14.29 11.70
CA LEU A 191 -14.15 15.38 12.68
C LEU A 191 -15.45 15.32 13.50
N SER A 192 -16.53 14.80 12.91
CA SER A 192 -17.80 14.52 13.60
C SER A 192 -17.64 13.62 14.82
N ASP A 193 -16.81 12.58 14.72
CA ASP A 193 -16.69 11.54 15.74
C ASP A 193 -15.81 12.02 16.92
N ILE A 194 -14.95 13.00 16.66
CA ILE A 194 -14.16 13.71 17.68
C ILE A 194 -14.98 14.85 18.31
N MET A 195 -15.86 15.50 17.53
CA MET A 195 -16.61 16.68 17.95
C MET A 195 -17.59 16.38 19.09
N ASP A 196 -18.21 15.21 19.10
CA ASP A 196 -19.16 14.81 20.15
C ASP A 196 -18.46 14.80 21.53
N GLY A 197 -17.26 14.23 21.63
CA GLY A 197 -16.49 14.21 22.88
C GLY A 197 -16.02 15.61 23.33
N VAL A 198 -15.69 16.48 22.37
CA VAL A 198 -15.28 17.88 22.66
C VAL A 198 -16.48 18.72 23.11
N LEU A 199 -17.66 18.52 22.51
CA LEU A 199 -18.89 19.21 22.91
C LEU A 199 -19.36 18.76 24.29
N ASP A 200 -19.29 17.47 24.59
CA ASP A 200 -19.57 16.93 25.94
C ASP A 200 -18.63 17.54 27.00
N GLU A 201 -17.35 17.73 26.66
CA GLU A 201 -16.38 18.37 27.55
C GLU A 201 -16.68 19.88 27.75
N ILE A 202 -17.06 20.59 26.69
CA ILE A 202 -17.49 22.00 26.76
C ILE A 202 -18.77 22.16 27.60
N GLU A 203 -19.75 21.27 27.44
CA GLU A 203 -20.98 21.28 28.24
C GLU A 203 -20.71 20.93 29.70
N ALA A 204 -19.80 19.99 29.98
CA ALA A 204 -19.38 19.66 31.34
C ALA A 204 -18.68 20.84 32.03
N ILE A 205 -17.89 21.63 31.27
CA ILE A 205 -17.25 22.87 31.72
C ILE A 205 -18.27 23.99 31.93
N SER A 206 -19.30 24.08 31.08
CA SER A 206 -20.33 25.13 31.13
C SER A 206 -21.39 24.90 32.23
N ASN A 207 -21.68 23.65 32.58
CA ASN A 207 -22.78 23.31 33.51
C ASN A 207 -22.35 23.19 34.99
N ARG A 208 -21.09 23.50 35.35
CA ARG A 208 -20.63 23.48 36.76
C ARG A 208 -20.17 24.87 37.21
N GLU A 209 -20.77 25.31 38.31
CA GLU A 209 -20.65 26.65 38.89
C GLU A 209 -19.18 27.00 39.24
N ALA A 210 -18.82 28.26 39.01
CA ALA A 210 -17.46 28.82 39.01
C ALA A 210 -16.56 28.37 40.18
N GLY A 211 -15.68 27.39 39.92
CA GLY A 211 -14.62 26.96 40.81
C GLY A 211 -13.47 26.31 40.03
N LEU A 212 -12.25 26.39 40.57
CA LEU A 212 -11.00 25.90 39.96
C LEU A 212 -11.16 24.50 39.31
N TYR A 213 -10.78 24.39 38.04
CA TYR A 213 -11.15 23.30 37.14
C TYR A 213 -10.17 22.11 37.15
N GLY A 214 -8.97 22.30 37.72
CA GLY A 214 -7.93 21.29 37.91
C GLY A 214 -7.50 21.13 39.36
N VAL A 215 -6.56 20.22 39.63
CA VAL A 215 -5.98 20.08 40.98
C VAL A 215 -5.21 21.37 41.30
N PRO A 216 -5.56 22.10 42.38
CA PRO A 216 -4.89 23.36 42.69
C PRO A 216 -3.43 23.12 43.02
N THR A 217 -2.56 23.94 42.44
CA THR A 217 -1.12 23.90 42.71
C THR A 217 -0.80 24.48 44.08
N GLY A 218 -1.70 25.30 44.64
CA GLY A 218 -1.53 26.01 45.91
C GLY A 218 -0.89 27.38 45.75
N PHE A 219 -0.58 27.81 44.52
CA PHE A 219 -0.13 29.15 44.18
C PHE A 219 -1.27 29.90 43.49
N ALA A 220 -1.88 30.86 44.19
CA ALA A 220 -3.07 31.58 43.70
C ALA A 220 -2.86 32.20 42.31
N ASP A 221 -1.73 32.86 42.09
CA ASP A 221 -1.43 33.51 40.81
C ASP A 221 -1.30 32.51 39.64
N MET A 222 -0.83 31.29 39.92
CA MET A 222 -0.69 30.24 38.91
C MET A 222 -2.02 29.53 38.67
N ASP A 223 -2.76 29.27 39.75
CA ASP A 223 -4.09 28.67 39.69
C ASP A 223 -5.10 29.62 39.00
N ASP A 224 -4.95 30.93 39.11
CA ASP A 224 -5.77 31.91 38.34
C ASP A 224 -5.47 31.88 36.84
N LEU A 225 -4.24 31.53 36.44
CA LEU A 225 -3.83 31.47 35.03
C LEU A 225 -4.11 30.12 34.38
N THR A 226 -3.88 29.02 35.09
CA THR A 226 -4.00 27.66 34.55
C THR A 226 -5.29 26.97 34.97
N ASN A 227 -6.01 27.54 35.93
CA ASN A 227 -7.22 26.97 36.51
C ASN A 227 -6.98 25.64 37.26
N GLY A 228 -5.74 25.40 37.71
CA GLY A 228 -5.27 24.15 38.30
C GLY A 228 -4.59 23.22 37.28
N LEU A 229 -4.30 21.98 37.69
CA LEU A 229 -3.68 20.96 36.84
C LEU A 229 -4.72 19.98 36.29
N HIS A 230 -4.71 19.73 34.99
CA HIS A 230 -5.68 18.86 34.31
C HIS A 230 -5.10 17.49 33.95
N ALA A 231 -5.95 16.46 33.99
CA ALA A 231 -5.57 15.11 33.61
C ALA A 231 -5.19 15.02 32.13
N GLY A 232 -4.13 14.27 31.79
CA GLY A 232 -3.65 14.10 30.42
C GLY A 232 -2.64 15.15 29.96
N GLN A 233 -2.45 16.24 30.72
CA GLN A 233 -1.34 17.16 30.51
C GLN A 233 -0.06 16.56 31.09
N MET A 234 1.00 16.48 30.28
CA MET A 234 2.35 16.26 30.80
C MET A 234 2.93 17.62 31.18
N ILE A 235 3.23 17.80 32.46
CA ILE A 235 3.73 19.05 33.07
C ILE A 235 5.17 18.86 33.51
#